data_AF-A0A3R7SVU6-F1
#
_entry.id   AF-A0A3R7SVU6-F1
#
_cell.length_a   1.000
_cell.length_b   1.000
_cell.length_c   1.000
_cell.angle_alpha   90.00
_cell.angle_beta   90.00
_cell.angle_gamma   90.00
#
_symmetry.space_group_name_H-M   'P 1'
#
loop_
_entity.id
_entity.type
_entity.pdbx_description
1 polymer ?
#
loop_
_entity_poly.entity_id
_entity_poly.type
_entity_poly.pdbx_seq_one_letter_code
_entity_poly.pdbx_strand_id
1 'polypeptide(L)'
;MSRFLSTLRRPLGQLRAGSVGVHRALHTTEARAEERKLNQPLIATKMPRPGGISSFMRLPVQSGTEGLDACFVGVPMDTGTSNRSGARYGPRQMRAESPMRPFNQGTGANPFRFLNVADKGTLAQPLQVRKGENCAFVSGGSGGFVPL
;
A
#
# COMPACT_ATOMS: atom_id res chain seq x y z
N MET A 1 -3.03 -19.03 69.07
CA MET A 1 -3.29 -18.50 67.72
C MET A 1 -2.07 -17.70 67.26
N SER A 2 -1.44 -18.10 66.15
CA SER A 2 -0.76 -17.25 65.14
C SER A 2 0.47 -16.41 65.56
N ARG A 3 1.61 -16.30 64.84
CA ARG A 3 2.15 -16.83 63.58
C ARG A 3 3.62 -16.33 63.46
N PHE A 4 4.46 -17.13 62.81
CA PHE A 4 5.51 -16.77 61.83
C PHE A 4 6.84 -16.11 62.27
N LEU A 5 7.89 -16.94 62.25
CA LEU A 5 9.26 -16.57 61.88
C LEU A 5 9.34 -16.22 60.38
N SER A 6 10.20 -15.26 60.00
CA SER A 6 11.39 -15.55 59.16
C SER A 6 12.13 -14.26 58.77
N THR A 7 13.33 -14.19 59.31
CA THR A 7 14.54 -13.45 58.96
C THR A 7 14.77 -13.06 57.49
N LEU A 8 15.27 -11.83 57.34
CA LEU A 8 16.06 -11.23 56.26
C LEU A 8 16.95 -12.18 55.43
N ARG A 9 16.97 -11.94 54.11
CA ARG A 9 18.20 -11.89 53.29
C ARG A 9 17.93 -11.27 51.92
N ARG A 10 18.57 -10.13 51.63
CA ARG A 10 18.80 -9.66 50.26
C ARG A 10 20.00 -10.42 49.67
N PRO A 11 19.98 -10.74 48.38
CA PRO A 11 21.21 -10.78 47.62
C PRO A 11 21.22 -9.75 46.48
N LEU A 12 22.43 -9.24 46.26
CA LEU A 12 22.88 -8.39 45.17
C LEU A 12 22.71 -9.06 43.80
N GLY A 13 22.46 -8.22 42.80
CA GLY A 13 23.06 -8.34 41.46
C GLY A 13 22.69 -9.56 40.63
N GLN A 14 21.73 -9.37 39.72
CA GLN A 14 21.75 -10.10 38.45
C GLN A 14 21.18 -9.23 37.33
N LEU A 15 22.10 -8.55 36.64
CA LEU A 15 21.88 -8.02 35.30
C LEU A 15 21.38 -9.18 34.42
N ARG A 16 20.12 -9.14 34.00
CA ARG A 16 19.64 -10.00 32.91
C ARG A 16 19.81 -9.25 31.61
N ALA A 17 20.72 -9.74 30.80
CA ALA A 17 20.85 -9.41 29.39
C ALA A 17 19.46 -9.44 28.74
N GLY A 18 19.03 -8.31 28.19
CA GLY A 18 17.89 -8.23 27.30
C GLY A 18 18.20 -9.04 26.05
N SER A 19 17.79 -10.29 26.02
CA SER A 19 17.61 -11.01 24.76
C SER A 19 16.47 -10.33 24.03
N VAL A 20 16.82 -9.62 22.97
CA VAL A 20 15.87 -9.10 21.98
C VAL A 20 15.17 -10.32 21.39
N GLY A 21 14.00 -10.64 21.95
CA GLY A 21 13.15 -11.71 21.47
C GLY A 21 12.52 -11.31 20.14
N VAL A 22 13.10 -11.79 19.05
CA VAL A 22 12.68 -11.65 17.64
C VAL A 22 11.36 -12.40 17.34
N HIS A 23 10.54 -12.70 18.34
CA HIS A 23 9.35 -13.54 18.21
C HIS A 23 8.01 -12.80 18.28
N ARG A 24 7.97 -11.48 18.02
CA ARG A 24 6.74 -10.69 18.19
C ARG A 24 6.44 -9.71 17.05
N ALA A 25 6.44 -10.18 15.80
CA ALA A 25 6.05 -9.32 14.68
C ALA A 25 5.24 -9.99 13.54
N LEU A 26 4.97 -11.30 13.59
CA LEU A 26 4.33 -12.00 12.46
C LEU A 26 2.86 -12.39 12.68
N HIS A 27 2.23 -11.98 13.79
CA HIS A 27 0.84 -12.36 14.12
C HIS A 27 -0.17 -11.19 14.15
N THR A 28 0.11 -10.03 13.54
CA THR A 28 -0.83 -8.89 13.56
C THR A 28 -1.25 -8.32 12.21
N THR A 29 -0.70 -8.78 11.08
CA THR A 29 -1.16 -8.37 9.73
C THR A 29 -2.34 -9.23 9.25
N GLU A 30 -2.29 -10.55 9.47
CA GLU A 30 -3.32 -11.47 8.98
C GLU A 30 -4.66 -11.30 9.72
N ALA A 31 -4.62 -10.94 11.00
CA ALA A 31 -5.81 -10.69 11.82
C ALA A 31 -6.50 -9.34 11.52
N ARG A 32 -5.87 -8.44 10.75
CA ARG A 32 -6.45 -7.11 10.41
C ARG A 32 -7.34 -7.15 9.16
N ALA A 33 -7.26 -8.22 8.37
CA ALA A 33 -8.02 -8.37 7.12
C ALA A 33 -9.49 -8.75 7.35
N GLU A 34 -9.83 -9.29 8.52
CA GLU A 34 -11.20 -9.64 8.89
C GLU A 34 -11.93 -8.37 9.38
N GLU A 35 -13.01 -8.00 8.67
CA GLU A 35 -13.91 -6.86 8.93
C GLU A 35 -13.54 -5.46 8.36
N ARG A 36 -12.82 -5.39 7.23
CA ARG A 36 -12.80 -4.16 6.40
C ARG A 36 -13.29 -4.43 4.99
N LYS A 37 -14.24 -3.63 4.51
CA LYS A 37 -14.69 -3.67 3.11
C LYS A 37 -13.56 -3.15 2.21
N LEU A 38 -12.89 -4.07 1.52
CA LEU A 38 -11.79 -3.73 0.62
C LEU A 38 -12.29 -3.28 -0.75
N ASN A 39 -11.57 -2.34 -1.35
CA ASN A 39 -11.83 -1.89 -2.71
C ASN A 39 -11.58 -3.02 -3.73
N GLN A 40 -12.58 -3.27 -4.57
CA GLN A 40 -12.50 -4.25 -5.66
C GLN A 40 -12.54 -3.54 -7.01
N PRO A 41 -11.77 -4.03 -8.00
CA PRO A 41 -11.84 -3.50 -9.36
C PRO A 41 -13.15 -3.86 -10.04
N LEU A 42 -13.57 -3.03 -11.00
CA LEU A 42 -14.81 -3.27 -11.75
C LEU A 42 -14.68 -4.53 -12.62
N ILE A 43 -15.54 -5.51 -12.36
CA ILE A 43 -15.53 -6.81 -13.05
C ILE A 43 -16.14 -6.67 -14.45
N ALA A 44 -15.59 -7.41 -15.41
CA ALA A 44 -16.04 -7.41 -16.80
C ALA A 44 -17.53 -7.80 -16.99
N THR A 45 -18.06 -8.65 -16.09
CA THR A 45 -19.47 -9.07 -16.09
C THR A 45 -20.44 -7.92 -15.81
N LYS A 46 -20.04 -6.95 -14.97
CA LYS A 46 -20.87 -5.77 -14.66
C LYS A 46 -20.76 -4.68 -15.72
N MET A 47 -19.59 -4.55 -16.35
CA MET A 47 -19.34 -3.54 -17.37
C MET A 47 -18.21 -3.99 -18.30
N PRO A 48 -18.38 -3.88 -19.64
CA PRO A 48 -17.34 -4.23 -20.60
C PRO A 48 -16.05 -3.46 -20.30
N ARG A 49 -14.89 -4.11 -20.50
CA ARG A 49 -13.57 -3.52 -20.21
C ARG A 49 -13.27 -2.18 -20.89
N PRO A 50 -13.66 -1.93 -22.17
CA PRO A 50 -13.43 -0.63 -22.79
C PRO A 50 -14.35 0.48 -22.26
N GLY A 51 -15.37 0.16 -21.45
CA GLY A 51 -16.30 1.12 -20.87
C GLY A 51 -15.98 1.50 -19.42
N GLY A 52 -16.50 2.65 -19.01
CA GLY A 52 -16.38 3.18 -17.66
C GLY A 52 -15.29 4.23 -17.50
N ILE A 53 -15.04 4.63 -16.25
CA ILE A 53 -13.97 5.56 -15.91
C ILE A 53 -12.63 4.85 -16.09
N SER A 54 -11.71 5.47 -16.82
CA SER A 54 -10.35 4.96 -17.04
C SER A 54 -9.47 5.25 -15.81
N SER A 55 -9.73 4.57 -14.69
CA SER A 55 -8.86 4.56 -13.51
C SER A 55 -7.87 3.39 -13.57
N PHE A 56 -6.81 3.44 -12.77
CA PHE A 56 -5.86 2.33 -12.66
C PHE A 56 -6.57 1.04 -12.23
N MET A 57 -6.39 -0.03 -13.01
CA MET A 57 -6.95 -1.35 -12.76
C MET A 57 -8.48 -1.37 -12.64
N ARG A 58 -9.17 -0.31 -13.08
CA ARG A 58 -10.61 -0.08 -12.83
C ARG A 58 -10.98 -0.05 -11.34
N LEU A 59 -10.06 0.42 -10.50
CA LEU A 59 -10.30 0.64 -9.07
C LEU A 59 -11.15 1.90 -8.83
N PRO A 60 -11.83 2.01 -7.67
CA PRO A 60 -12.49 3.25 -7.29
C PRO A 60 -11.48 4.41 -7.22
N VAL A 61 -11.92 5.57 -7.70
CA VAL A 61 -11.15 6.82 -7.60
C VAL A 61 -11.48 7.47 -6.26
N GLN A 62 -10.46 7.80 -5.48
CA GLN A 62 -10.60 8.38 -4.14
C GLN A 62 -9.67 9.58 -4.00
N SER A 63 -10.18 10.73 -3.55
CA SER A 63 -9.36 11.94 -3.37
C SER A 63 -8.41 11.86 -2.18
N GLY A 64 -8.87 11.24 -1.08
CA GLY A 64 -8.09 11.05 0.15
C GLY A 64 -7.37 9.71 0.22
N THR A 65 -6.31 9.63 1.00
CA THR A 65 -5.54 8.40 1.27
C THR A 65 -6.00 7.67 2.53
N GLU A 66 -6.98 8.23 3.24
CA GLU A 66 -7.45 7.70 4.52
C GLU A 66 -7.96 6.28 4.38
N GLY A 67 -7.41 5.38 5.21
CA GLY A 67 -7.81 3.99 5.27
C GLY A 67 -7.36 3.11 4.10
N LEU A 68 -6.58 3.64 3.15
CA LEU A 68 -5.93 2.87 2.09
C LEU A 68 -4.61 2.27 2.58
N ASP A 69 -4.35 1.01 2.21
CA ASP A 69 -3.06 0.37 2.45
C ASP A 69 -2.06 0.68 1.33
N ALA A 70 -2.57 0.87 0.10
CA ALA A 70 -1.81 1.33 -1.04
C ALA A 70 -2.67 2.24 -1.93
N CYS A 71 -2.06 3.16 -2.69
CA CYS A 71 -2.80 3.96 -3.67
C CYS A 71 -2.02 4.16 -4.97
N PHE A 72 -2.70 4.26 -6.12
CA PHE A 72 -2.05 4.63 -7.38
C PHE A 72 -2.06 6.15 -7.56
N VAL A 73 -0.90 6.72 -7.90
CA VAL A 73 -0.76 8.15 -8.15
C VAL A 73 -0.05 8.37 -9.48
N GLY A 74 -0.66 9.12 -10.39
CA GLY A 74 -0.04 9.54 -11.63
C GLY A 74 0.74 10.85 -11.47
N VAL A 75 2.00 10.88 -11.91
CA VAL A 75 2.84 12.10 -11.90
C VAL A 75 3.14 12.52 -13.36
N PRO A 76 2.41 13.50 -13.92
CA PRO A 76 2.54 13.91 -15.31
C PRO A 76 3.67 14.94 -15.46
N MET A 77 4.91 14.52 -15.27
CA MET A 77 6.08 15.39 -15.35
C MET A 77 7.04 14.94 -16.44
N ASP A 78 7.54 15.90 -17.23
CA ASP A 78 8.59 15.69 -18.23
C ASP A 78 9.48 16.93 -18.41
N THR A 79 9.46 17.88 -17.47
CA THR A 79 10.29 19.10 -17.54
C THR A 79 11.79 18.84 -17.38
N GLY A 80 12.19 17.64 -16.95
CA GLY A 80 13.59 17.21 -16.86
C GLY A 80 14.11 16.44 -18.08
N THR A 81 13.33 16.28 -19.16
CA THR A 81 13.78 15.55 -20.35
C THR A 81 14.73 16.42 -21.20
N SER A 82 15.93 15.91 -21.49
CA SER A 82 16.93 16.62 -22.31
C SER A 82 16.76 16.45 -23.82
N ASN A 83 15.91 15.51 -24.27
CA ASN A 83 15.75 15.16 -25.68
C ASN A 83 14.26 14.99 -26.06
N ARG A 84 13.73 13.76 -25.94
CA ARG A 84 12.35 13.44 -26.35
C ARG A 84 11.39 13.62 -25.17
N SER A 85 10.55 14.65 -25.26
CA SER A 85 9.46 14.92 -24.29
C SER A 85 8.23 14.05 -24.57
N GLY A 86 7.22 14.11 -23.67
CA GLY A 86 5.95 13.40 -23.84
C GLY A 86 5.58 12.45 -22.70
N ALA A 87 6.50 12.17 -21.77
CA ALA A 87 6.25 11.29 -20.62
C ALA A 87 5.10 11.81 -19.71
N ARG A 88 4.78 13.11 -19.77
CA ARG A 88 3.63 13.72 -19.07
C ARG A 88 2.29 13.07 -19.40
N TYR A 89 2.15 12.47 -20.59
CA TYR A 89 0.93 11.77 -21.02
C TYR A 89 0.88 10.29 -20.59
N GLY A 90 2.01 9.74 -20.14
CA GLY A 90 2.15 8.34 -19.74
C GLY A 90 1.10 7.89 -18.71
N PRO A 91 0.88 8.61 -17.59
CA PRO A 91 -0.12 8.19 -16.60
C PRO A 91 -1.54 8.06 -17.15
N ARG A 92 -1.90 8.81 -18.20
CA ARG A 92 -3.21 8.68 -18.84
C ARG A 92 -3.29 7.45 -19.72
N GLN A 93 -2.24 7.16 -20.49
CA GLN A 93 -2.18 5.97 -21.34
C GLN A 93 -2.11 4.68 -20.51
N MET A 94 -1.28 4.66 -19.46
CA MET A 94 -1.19 3.51 -18.55
C MET A 94 -2.55 3.18 -17.90
N ARG A 95 -3.36 4.18 -17.53
CA ARG A 95 -4.72 3.92 -17.03
C ARG A 95 -5.62 3.27 -18.08
N ALA A 96 -5.55 3.73 -19.33
CA ALA A 96 -6.33 3.17 -20.44
C ALA A 96 -5.94 1.71 -20.75
N GLU A 97 -4.67 1.35 -20.57
CA GLU A 97 -4.13 0.00 -20.84
C GLU A 97 -4.15 -0.93 -19.62
N SER A 98 -4.33 -0.38 -18.42
CA SER A 98 -4.42 -1.13 -17.16
C SER A 98 -5.65 -2.04 -16.91
N PRO A 99 -6.72 -2.13 -17.73
CA PRO A 99 -7.85 -3.05 -17.51
C PRO A 99 -7.51 -4.55 -17.59
N MET A 100 -6.77 -5.06 -16.61
CA MET A 100 -6.37 -6.45 -16.50
C MET A 100 -7.20 -7.23 -15.46
N ARG A 101 -6.95 -8.54 -15.36
CA ARG A 101 -7.62 -9.40 -14.39
C ARG A 101 -7.03 -9.17 -12.99
N PRO A 102 -7.83 -9.24 -11.91
CA PRO A 102 -7.38 -8.89 -10.56
C PRO A 102 -6.43 -9.90 -9.92
N PHE A 103 -6.28 -11.10 -10.50
CA PHE A 103 -5.43 -12.15 -9.96
C PHE A 103 -4.37 -12.56 -10.97
N ASN A 104 -3.18 -12.85 -10.44
CA ASN A 104 -2.11 -13.45 -11.20
C ASN A 104 -2.35 -14.97 -11.32
N GLN A 105 -2.31 -15.51 -12.53
CA GLN A 105 -2.48 -16.95 -12.78
C GLN A 105 -1.23 -17.75 -12.38
N GLY A 106 -0.03 -17.17 -12.46
CA GLY A 106 1.21 -17.87 -12.17
C GLY A 106 1.42 -18.11 -10.67
N THR A 107 1.20 -17.08 -9.85
CA THR A 107 1.39 -17.18 -8.39
C THR A 107 0.07 -17.40 -7.62
N GLY A 108 -1.08 -17.26 -8.28
CA GLY A 108 -2.40 -17.28 -7.62
C GLY A 108 -2.68 -16.05 -6.74
N ALA A 109 -1.76 -15.09 -6.67
CA ALA A 109 -1.91 -13.91 -5.81
C ALA A 109 -3.02 -12.98 -6.32
N ASN A 110 -3.86 -12.52 -5.38
CA ASN A 110 -4.84 -11.47 -5.61
C ASN A 110 -4.66 -10.37 -4.55
N PRO A 111 -3.96 -9.27 -4.85
CA PRO A 111 -3.63 -8.23 -3.88
C PRO A 111 -4.89 -7.53 -3.33
N PHE A 112 -5.95 -7.41 -4.14
CA PHE A 112 -7.19 -6.74 -3.75
C PHE A 112 -8.03 -7.54 -2.73
N ARG A 113 -7.64 -8.79 -2.44
CA ARG A 113 -8.25 -9.59 -1.36
C ARG A 113 -7.68 -9.24 0.02
N PHE A 114 -6.48 -8.67 0.08
CA PHE A 114 -5.77 -8.45 1.34
C PHE A 114 -5.41 -6.98 1.59
N LEU A 115 -5.38 -6.15 0.54
CA LEU A 115 -5.00 -4.75 0.61
C LEU A 115 -6.16 -3.86 0.14
N ASN A 116 -6.40 -2.77 0.86
CA ASN A 116 -7.33 -1.72 0.45
C ASN A 116 -6.62 -0.73 -0.49
N VAL A 117 -6.91 -0.83 -1.80
CA VAL A 117 -6.21 -0.07 -2.84
C VAL A 117 -7.18 0.82 -3.65
N ALA A 118 -6.79 2.05 -3.97
CA ALA A 118 -7.58 2.96 -4.81
C ALA A 118 -6.69 3.78 -5.78
N ASP A 119 -7.30 4.38 -6.79
CA ASP A 119 -6.65 5.38 -7.65
C ASP A 119 -6.85 6.78 -7.05
N LYS A 120 -5.77 7.46 -6.66
CA LYS A 120 -5.81 8.84 -6.14
C LYS A 120 -5.95 9.87 -7.25
N GLY A 121 -5.80 9.45 -8.51
CA GLY A 121 -5.76 10.33 -9.65
C GLY A 121 -4.35 10.88 -9.90
N THR A 122 -4.30 12.09 -10.43
CA THR A 122 -3.07 12.69 -10.93
C THR A 122 -2.73 13.93 -10.11
N LEU A 123 -1.46 14.05 -9.70
CA LEU A 123 -1.00 15.23 -8.98
C LEU A 123 -0.93 16.43 -9.93
N ALA A 124 -1.38 17.58 -9.45
CA ALA A 124 -1.27 18.85 -10.18
C ALA A 124 0.18 19.35 -10.24
N GLN A 125 0.97 19.07 -9.19
CA GLN A 125 2.37 19.44 -9.11
C GLN A 125 3.20 18.27 -8.53
N PRO A 126 4.39 17.98 -9.08
CA PRO A 126 5.21 16.85 -8.64
C PRO A 126 5.69 16.95 -7.18
N LEU A 127 5.75 18.16 -6.61
CA LEU A 127 6.24 18.39 -5.24
C LEU A 127 5.16 18.21 -4.14
N GLN A 128 3.90 17.96 -4.49
CA GLN A 128 2.79 17.86 -3.52
C GLN A 128 2.61 16.47 -2.89
N VAL A 129 3.55 15.55 -3.11
CA VAL A 129 3.56 14.25 -2.44
C VAL A 129 3.78 14.47 -0.95
N ARG A 130 2.76 14.18 -0.13
CA ARG A 130 2.90 14.23 1.33
C ARG A 130 3.68 13.00 1.79
N LYS A 131 4.74 13.23 2.57
CA LYS A 131 5.53 12.16 3.21
C LYS A 131 4.61 11.36 4.16
N GLY A 132 4.57 10.04 4.01
CA GLY A 132 3.75 9.13 4.84
C GLY A 132 2.46 8.61 4.20
N GLU A 133 2.20 8.91 2.93
CA GLU A 133 1.13 8.27 2.17
C GLU A 133 1.64 6.96 1.54
N ASN A 134 1.03 5.81 1.86
CA ASN A 134 1.36 4.52 1.24
C ASN A 134 0.88 4.50 -0.22
N CYS A 135 1.59 5.15 -1.13
CA CYS A 135 1.16 5.30 -2.51
C CYS A 135 2.25 4.87 -3.50
N ALA A 136 1.86 4.04 -4.47
CA ALA A 136 2.67 3.66 -5.61
C ALA A 136 2.67 4.76 -6.67
N PHE A 137 3.87 5.20 -7.07
CA PHE A 137 4.06 6.18 -8.12
C PHE A 137 4.05 5.50 -9.48
N VAL A 138 3.15 5.97 -10.35
CA VAL A 138 3.11 5.55 -11.74
C VAL A 138 3.59 6.71 -12.61
N SER A 139 4.90 6.72 -12.86
CA SER A 139 5.60 7.64 -13.77
C SER A 139 5.79 6.94 -15.12
N GLY A 140 5.61 7.66 -16.23
CA GLY A 140 5.80 7.12 -17.59
C GLY A 140 7.25 6.71 -17.92
N GLY A 141 8.21 7.01 -17.06
CA GLY A 141 9.57 6.47 -17.10
C GLY A 141 9.83 5.62 -15.86
N SER A 142 10.22 4.36 -16.06
CA SER A 142 10.61 3.35 -15.05
C SER A 142 9.74 3.35 -13.78
N GLY A 143 8.79 2.40 -13.69
CA GLY A 143 8.00 2.14 -12.50
C GLY A 143 8.89 1.89 -11.27
N GLY A 144 9.21 2.96 -10.55
CA GLY A 144 9.93 2.93 -9.30
C GLY A 144 8.94 2.79 -8.16
N PHE A 145 8.93 1.62 -7.54
CA PHE A 145 8.43 1.50 -6.17
C PHE A 145 9.45 2.17 -5.26
N VAL A 146 9.14 3.36 -4.74
CA VAL A 146 9.95 3.98 -3.69
C VAL A 146 9.29 3.61 -2.37
N PRO A 147 9.87 2.70 -1.57
CA PRO A 147 9.52 2.63 -0.16
C PRO A 147 10.09 3.88 0.51
N LEU A 148 9.25 4.72 1.10
CA LEU A 148 9.66 5.77 2.04
C LEU A 148 8.93 5.56 3.36
#